data_AF-A0AA37VAI3-F1
#
_entry.id   AF-A0AA37VAI3-F1
#
_cell.length_a   1.000
_cell.length_b   1.000
_cell.length_c   1.000
_cell.angle_alpha   90.00
_cell.angle_beta   90.00
_cell.angle_gamma   90.00
#
_symmetry.space_group_name_H-M   'P 1'
#
loop_
_entity.id
_entity.type
_entity.pdbx_description
1 polymer ?
#
loop_
_entity_poly.entity_id
_entity_poly.type
_entity_poly.pdbx_seq_one_letter_code
_entity_poly.pdbx_strand_id
1 'polypeptide(L)'
;MRASPAELTELSPRATVICCVRDIPWILDSVERLIRRNKYQPSGIFSFEPGGTVYSRVDGLAAPNGMVGFAWNALREAFCGEQADCLLALTYETLTQRPQQAIAAVYDFISEKPFAHDFDNIEFDAEEFDRRLGTPGLHKVGRRAEAAGRKTVLPGDLWRKYENDAFWRDPARNPNKVRVI
;
A
#
# COMPACT_ATOMS: atom_id res chain seq x y z
N MET A 1 -5.49 -8.63 8.67
CA MET A 1 -4.72 -8.94 9.90
C MET A 1 -3.90 -7.71 10.24
N ARG A 2 -4.09 -7.10 11.42
CA ARG A 2 -3.26 -6.00 11.91
C ARG A 2 -2.18 -6.61 12.80
N ALA A 3 -1.19 -7.24 12.17
CA ALA A 3 -0.03 -7.77 12.87
C ALA A 3 1.19 -6.96 12.45
N SER A 4 1.98 -6.47 13.39
CA SER A 4 3.27 -5.85 13.11
C SER A 4 4.26 -6.92 12.65
N PRO A 5 5.32 -6.56 11.90
CA PRO A 5 6.36 -7.52 11.55
C PRO A 5 7.02 -8.19 12.76
N ALA A 6 7.09 -7.51 13.91
CA ALA A 6 7.58 -8.09 15.16
C ALA A 6 6.69 -9.26 15.64
N GLU A 7 5.37 -9.10 15.61
CA GLU A 7 4.41 -10.15 15.98
C GLU A 7 4.48 -11.36 15.02
N LEU A 8 4.77 -11.12 13.73
CA LEU A 8 4.90 -12.18 12.73
C LEU A 8 6.15 -13.04 12.95
N THR A 9 7.28 -12.43 13.32
CA THR A 9 8.52 -13.18 13.58
C THR A 9 8.46 -14.05 14.82
N GLU A 10 7.67 -13.68 15.83
CA GLU A 10 7.45 -14.54 17.01
C GLU A 10 6.68 -15.82 16.64
N LEU A 11 5.70 -15.70 15.75
CA LEU A 11 4.88 -16.82 15.28
C LEU A 11 5.60 -17.69 14.24
N SER A 12 6.47 -17.10 13.42
CA SER A 12 7.24 -17.81 12.41
C SER A 12 8.61 -17.15 12.23
N PRO A 13 9.67 -17.69 12.89
CA PRO A 13 11.01 -17.10 12.88
C PRO A 13 11.70 -17.02 11.51
N ARG A 14 11.12 -17.65 10.47
CA ARG A 14 11.60 -17.59 9.08
C ARG A 14 10.67 -16.81 8.16
N ALA A 15 9.67 -16.13 8.70
CA ALA A 15 8.76 -15.33 7.88
C ALA A 15 9.52 -14.20 7.18
N THR A 16 9.31 -14.06 5.88
CA THR A 16 9.70 -12.89 5.10
C THR A 16 8.47 -12.01 4.89
N VAL A 17 8.66 -10.69 4.93
CA VAL A 17 7.61 -9.70 4.78
C VAL A 17 7.90 -8.85 3.55
N ILE A 18 6.98 -8.87 2.59
CA ILE A 18 7.02 -7.99 1.41
C ILE A 18 6.03 -6.86 1.67
N CYS A 19 6.53 -5.67 1.98
CA CYS A 19 5.70 -4.48 2.17
C CYS A 19 5.59 -3.71 0.86
N CYS A 20 4.39 -3.67 0.28
CA CYS A 20 4.11 -2.84 -0.89
C CYS A 20 3.96 -1.37 -0.46
N VAL A 21 4.81 -0.49 -0.97
CA VAL A 21 4.84 0.93 -0.60
C VAL A 21 4.51 1.81 -1.80
N ARG A 22 3.90 2.96 -1.53
CA ARG A 22 3.53 3.96 -2.54
C ARG A 22 3.49 5.33 -1.90
N ASP A 23 3.73 6.37 -2.68
CA ASP A 23 3.54 7.75 -2.24
C ASP A 23 2.17 7.96 -1.58
N ILE A 24 2.20 8.46 -0.35
CA ILE A 24 1.03 8.61 0.51
C ILE A 24 -0.09 9.44 -0.14
N PRO A 25 0.17 10.57 -0.82
CA PRO A 25 -0.88 11.30 -1.53
C PRO A 25 -1.61 10.45 -2.58
N TRP A 26 -0.90 9.54 -3.26
CA TRP A 26 -1.53 8.66 -4.24
C TRP A 26 -2.36 7.54 -3.63
N ILE A 27 -2.00 7.07 -2.44
CA ILE A 27 -2.81 6.12 -1.66
C ILE A 27 -4.12 6.81 -1.27
N LEU A 28 -4.04 8.01 -0.68
CA LEU A 28 -5.19 8.81 -0.27
C LEU A 28 -6.10 9.17 -1.46
N ASP A 29 -5.52 9.58 -2.59
CA ASP A 29 -6.25 9.84 -3.84
C ASP A 29 -6.99 8.58 -4.33
N SER A 30 -6.36 7.41 -4.24
CA SER A 30 -6.96 6.13 -4.66
C SER A 30 -8.21 5.80 -3.84
N VAL A 31 -8.11 5.93 -2.51
CA VAL A 31 -9.24 5.67 -1.60
C VAL A 31 -10.34 6.71 -1.81
N GLU A 32 -10.01 8.00 -1.91
CA GLU A 32 -11.01 9.05 -2.13
C GLU A 32 -11.78 8.84 -3.44
N ARG A 33 -11.12 8.43 -4.54
CA ARG A 33 -11.82 8.09 -5.78
C ARG A 33 -12.78 6.94 -5.62
N LEU A 34 -12.38 5.91 -4.88
CA LEU A 34 -13.22 4.75 -4.62
C LEU A 34 -14.48 5.18 -3.85
N ILE A 35 -14.35 6.01 -2.83
CA ILE A 35 -15.50 6.57 -2.09
C ILE A 35 -16.38 7.44 -2.99
N ARG A 36 -15.78 8.28 -3.85
CA ARG A 36 -16.54 9.08 -4.83
C ARG A 36 -17.27 8.24 -5.89
N ARG A 37 -16.86 7.00 -6.14
CA ARG A 37 -17.61 6.08 -7.01
C ARG A 37 -18.75 5.39 -6.27
N ASN A 38 -18.54 5.09 -4.98
CA ASN A 38 -19.47 4.37 -4.12
C ASN A 38 -20.23 5.29 -3.14
N LYS A 39 -20.57 6.53 -3.54
CA LYS A 39 -21.06 7.60 -2.64
C LYS A 39 -22.28 7.25 -1.76
N TYR A 40 -23.07 6.28 -2.19
CA TYR A 40 -24.31 5.86 -1.52
C TYR A 40 -24.15 4.60 -0.68
N GLN A 41 -22.95 4.04 -0.60
CA GLN A 41 -22.64 2.87 0.21
C GLN A 41 -21.68 3.29 1.33
N PRO A 42 -22.08 3.14 2.60
CA PRO A 42 -21.14 3.26 3.71
C PRO A 42 -20.03 2.24 3.54
N SER A 43 -18.79 2.69 3.73
CA SER A 43 -17.61 1.87 3.50
C SER A 43 -17.04 1.35 4.82
N GLY A 44 -16.67 0.07 4.85
CA GLY A 44 -15.94 -0.53 5.97
C GLY A 44 -14.58 0.15 6.23
N ILE A 45 -14.00 0.85 5.25
CA ILE A 45 -12.77 1.66 5.42
C ILE A 45 -12.97 2.77 6.45
N PHE A 46 -14.19 3.31 6.53
CA PHE A 46 -14.58 4.39 7.43
C PHE A 46 -15.53 3.90 8.53
N SER A 47 -15.45 2.62 8.91
CA SER A 47 -16.33 2.03 9.92
C SER A 47 -17.83 2.21 9.61
N PHE A 48 -18.18 2.28 8.32
CA PHE A 48 -19.54 2.55 7.84
C PHE A 48 -20.12 3.91 8.26
N GLU A 49 -19.29 4.88 8.66
CA GLU A 49 -19.74 6.24 8.90
C GLU A 49 -20.12 6.94 7.57
N PRO A 50 -21.33 7.53 7.47
CA PRO A 50 -21.75 8.20 6.25
C PRO A 50 -21.12 9.61 6.14
N GLY A 51 -20.70 9.96 4.91
CA GLY A 51 -20.46 11.35 4.52
C GLY A 51 -19.06 11.90 4.76
N GLY A 52 -18.99 13.15 5.23
CA GLY A 52 -17.76 13.92 5.42
C GLY A 52 -17.25 14.66 4.18
N THR A 53 -16.27 15.53 4.39
CA THR A 53 -15.52 16.20 3.31
C THR A 53 -14.31 15.34 2.93
N VAL A 54 -13.64 15.70 1.83
CA VAL A 54 -12.34 15.08 1.50
C VAL A 54 -11.32 15.28 2.64
N TYR A 55 -11.41 16.39 3.37
CA TYR A 55 -10.54 16.70 4.51
C TYR A 55 -10.75 15.72 5.66
N SER A 56 -11.99 15.57 6.15
CA SER A 56 -12.28 14.66 7.26
C SER A 56 -11.94 13.21 6.92
N ARG A 57 -12.16 12.78 5.68
CA ARG A 57 -11.80 11.43 5.24
C ARG A 57 -10.29 11.22 5.15
N VAL A 58 -9.56 12.17 4.57
CA VAL A 58 -8.09 12.09 4.49
C VAL A 58 -7.48 12.11 5.88
N ASP A 59 -7.95 12.98 6.78
CA ASP A 59 -7.47 13.03 8.15
C ASP A 59 -7.77 11.72 8.90
N GLY A 60 -8.97 11.15 8.72
CA GLY A 60 -9.32 9.84 9.29
C GLY A 60 -8.46 8.69 8.76
N LEU A 61 -8.12 8.69 7.47
CA LEU A 61 -7.23 7.69 6.87
C LEU A 61 -5.80 7.81 7.40
N ALA A 62 -5.29 9.03 7.51
CA ALA A 62 -3.93 9.34 7.91
C ALA A 62 -3.73 9.39 9.44
N ALA A 63 -4.79 9.36 10.23
CA ALA A 63 -4.72 9.30 11.69
C ALA A 63 -3.84 8.11 12.15
N PRO A 64 -3.17 8.20 13.33
CA PRO A 64 -2.27 7.14 13.79
C PRO A 64 -2.89 5.73 13.86
N ASN A 65 -4.20 5.65 14.12
CA ASN A 65 -4.99 4.42 14.14
C ASN A 65 -5.84 4.21 12.85
N GLY A 66 -5.78 5.16 11.92
CA GLY A 66 -6.40 5.11 10.61
C GLY A 66 -5.70 4.11 9.70
N MET A 67 -6.35 3.71 8.61
CA MET A 67 -5.86 2.67 7.71
C MET A 67 -4.45 2.97 7.16
N VAL A 68 -4.19 4.22 6.74
CA VAL A 68 -2.91 4.61 6.17
C VAL A 68 -1.91 4.95 7.28
N GLY A 69 -2.33 5.70 8.29
CA GLY A 69 -1.44 6.11 9.38
C GLY A 69 -0.92 4.93 10.20
N PHE A 70 -1.76 3.94 10.50
CA PHE A 70 -1.32 2.71 11.17
C PHE A 70 -0.29 1.95 10.33
N ALA A 71 -0.58 1.71 9.05
CA ALA A 71 0.33 0.99 8.15
C ALA A 71 1.67 1.72 8.00
N TRP A 72 1.65 3.04 7.92
CA TRP A 72 2.85 3.87 7.84
C TRP A 72 3.70 3.80 9.12
N ASN A 73 3.06 3.89 10.31
CA ASN A 73 3.75 3.74 11.59
C ASN A 73 4.34 2.35 11.77
N ALA A 74 3.58 1.29 11.46
CA ALA A 74 4.05 -0.08 11.54
C ALA A 74 5.24 -0.35 10.60
N LEU A 75 5.23 0.25 9.40
CA LEU A 75 6.35 0.15 8.48
C LEU A 75 7.60 0.86 9.01
N ARG A 76 7.46 2.04 9.61
CA ARG A 76 8.58 2.76 10.23
C ARG A 76 9.18 1.99 11.39
N GLU A 77 8.34 1.41 12.23
CA GLU A 77 8.78 0.53 13.32
C GLU A 77 9.59 -0.64 12.77
N ALA A 78 9.08 -1.30 11.72
CA ALA A 78 9.76 -2.42 11.09
C ALA A 78 11.11 -2.06 10.44
N PHE A 79 11.25 -0.84 9.90
CA PHE A 79 12.52 -0.34 9.35
C PHE A 79 13.58 -0.09 10.43
N CYS A 80 13.17 0.19 11.67
CA CYS A 80 14.05 0.44 12.80
C CYS A 80 14.24 -0.79 13.71
N GLY A 81 13.35 -1.78 13.61
CA GLY A 81 13.34 -2.97 14.46
C GLY A 81 14.38 -4.03 14.08
N GLU A 82 14.53 -5.02 14.94
CA GLU A 82 15.47 -6.15 14.79
C GLU A 82 15.10 -7.06 13.61
N GLN A 83 13.85 -7.00 13.15
CA GLN A 83 13.30 -7.79 12.06
C GLN A 83 13.51 -7.15 10.67
N ALA A 84 14.28 -6.06 10.57
CA ALA A 84 14.49 -5.36 9.30
C ALA A 84 15.08 -6.26 8.20
N ASP A 85 15.87 -7.27 8.57
CA ASP A 85 16.48 -8.23 7.63
C ASP A 85 15.46 -9.13 6.94
N CYS A 86 14.27 -9.33 7.53
CA CYS A 86 13.19 -10.09 6.92
C CYS A 86 12.18 -9.21 6.18
N LEU A 87 12.51 -7.95 5.90
CA LEU A 87 11.64 -6.98 5.23
C LEU A 87 12.16 -6.58 3.84
N LEU A 88 11.27 -6.65 2.84
CA LEU A 88 11.46 -6.05 1.52
C LEU A 88 10.40 -4.96 1.32
N ALA A 89 10.83 -3.74 1.00
CA ALA A 89 9.92 -2.68 0.58
C ALA A 89 9.81 -2.67 -0.96
N LEU A 90 8.68 -3.11 -1.48
CA LEU A 90 8.37 -3.15 -2.90
C LEU A 90 7.60 -1.90 -3.32
N THR A 91 8.21 -1.02 -4.09
CA THR A 91 7.61 0.24 -4.52
C THR A 91 6.60 0.01 -5.64
N TYR A 92 5.48 0.72 -5.57
CA TYR A 92 4.49 0.77 -6.66
C TYR A 92 5.13 1.26 -7.96
N GLU A 93 6.05 2.23 -7.88
CA GLU A 93 6.72 2.79 -9.05
C GLU A 93 7.57 1.73 -9.78
N THR A 94 8.40 0.96 -9.07
CA THR A 94 9.17 -0.11 -9.74
C THR A 94 8.27 -1.24 -10.21
N LEU A 95 7.24 -1.62 -9.45
CA LEU A 95 6.29 -2.65 -9.88
C LEU A 95 5.56 -2.28 -11.18
N THR A 96 5.22 -1.02 -11.38
CA THR A 96 4.43 -0.56 -12.54
C THR A 96 5.25 -0.02 -13.70
N GLN A 97 6.51 0.35 -13.48
CA GLN A 97 7.40 0.82 -14.55
C GLN A 97 8.36 -0.26 -15.03
N ARG A 98 8.74 -1.18 -14.14
CA ARG A 98 9.74 -2.23 -14.37
C ARG A 98 9.29 -3.55 -13.70
N PRO A 99 8.12 -4.10 -14.06
CA PRO A 99 7.51 -5.23 -13.36
C PRO A 99 8.41 -6.48 -13.30
N GLN A 100 9.14 -6.78 -14.39
CA GLN A 100 10.10 -7.90 -14.40
C GLN A 100 11.19 -7.74 -13.34
N GLN A 101 11.74 -6.53 -13.16
CA GLN A 101 12.74 -6.24 -12.14
C GLN A 101 12.14 -6.38 -10.74
N ALA A 102 10.93 -5.84 -10.54
CA ALA A 102 10.22 -5.85 -9.28
C ALA A 102 9.97 -7.29 -8.78
N ILE A 103 9.43 -8.14 -9.65
CA ILE A 103 9.12 -9.54 -9.34
C ILE A 103 10.39 -10.40 -9.23
N ALA A 104 11.44 -10.14 -10.02
CA ALA A 104 12.72 -10.81 -9.85
C ALA A 104 13.32 -10.55 -8.46
N ALA A 105 13.22 -9.31 -7.95
CA ALA A 105 13.66 -8.99 -6.59
C ALA A 105 12.83 -9.68 -5.51
N VAL A 106 11.53 -9.88 -5.75
CA VAL A 106 10.66 -10.66 -4.85
C VAL A 106 11.13 -12.12 -4.79
N TYR A 107 11.36 -12.78 -5.93
CA TYR A 107 11.84 -14.16 -5.98
C TYR A 107 13.19 -14.34 -5.26
N ASP A 108 14.12 -13.44 -5.54
CA ASP A 108 15.43 -13.39 -4.90
C ASP A 108 15.30 -13.24 -3.38
N PHE A 109 14.43 -12.34 -2.92
CA PHE A 109 14.20 -12.10 -1.50
C PHE A 109 13.58 -13.29 -0.77
N ILE A 110 12.59 -13.96 -1.37
CA ILE A 110 11.96 -15.15 -0.77
C ILE A 110 12.74 -16.45 -1.04
N SER A 111 13.86 -16.38 -1.78
CA SER A 111 14.69 -17.54 -2.17
C SER A 111 13.93 -18.61 -2.97
N GLU A 112 13.03 -18.20 -3.86
CA GLU A 112 12.22 -19.09 -4.70
C GLU A 112 12.65 -19.04 -6.18
N LYS A 113 12.34 -20.10 -6.93
CA LYS A 113 12.65 -20.17 -8.37
C LYS A 113 11.75 -19.20 -9.15
N PRO A 114 12.30 -18.35 -10.02
CA PRO A 114 11.50 -17.46 -10.85
C PRO A 114 10.54 -18.20 -11.77
N PHE A 115 9.31 -17.68 -11.89
CA PHE A 115 8.33 -18.04 -12.89
C PHE A 115 8.28 -17.00 -14.00
N ALA A 116 7.94 -17.41 -15.22
CA ALA A 116 7.74 -16.49 -16.34
C ALA A 116 6.35 -15.84 -16.25
N HIS A 117 6.29 -14.62 -15.70
CA HIS A 117 5.06 -13.86 -15.55
C HIS A 117 4.67 -13.12 -16.83
N ASP A 118 3.37 -13.08 -17.14
CA ASP A 118 2.80 -12.23 -18.17
C ASP A 118 2.26 -10.94 -17.52
N PHE A 119 3.00 -9.85 -17.64
CA PHE A 119 2.63 -8.55 -17.06
C PHE A 119 1.61 -7.77 -17.88
N ASP A 120 1.27 -8.25 -19.08
CA ASP A 120 0.29 -7.64 -19.97
C ASP A 120 -1.08 -8.34 -19.89
N ASN A 121 -1.16 -9.48 -19.20
CA ASN A 121 -2.38 -10.26 -19.03
C ASN A 121 -2.64 -10.69 -17.57
N ILE A 122 -2.90 -9.71 -16.72
CA ILE A 122 -3.24 -9.88 -15.31
C ILE A 122 -4.75 -10.05 -15.15
N GLU A 123 -5.15 -11.13 -14.48
CA GLU A 123 -6.52 -11.41 -14.12
C GLU A 123 -6.63 -11.57 -12.60
N PHE A 124 -7.50 -10.77 -11.99
CA PHE A 124 -7.81 -10.86 -10.57
C PHE A 124 -9.23 -10.36 -10.32
N ASP A 125 -9.99 -11.12 -9.55
CA ASP A 125 -11.36 -10.79 -9.15
C ASP A 125 -11.53 -10.99 -7.64
N ALA A 126 -12.06 -9.97 -6.99
CA ALA A 126 -12.46 -9.98 -5.58
C ALA A 126 -13.79 -9.25 -5.38
N GLU A 127 -14.66 -9.22 -6.40
CA GLU A 127 -15.92 -8.47 -6.41
C GLU A 127 -16.81 -8.80 -5.21
N GLU A 128 -16.93 -10.08 -4.84
CA GLU A 128 -17.77 -10.47 -3.71
C GLU A 128 -17.27 -9.89 -2.38
N PHE A 129 -15.95 -9.92 -2.16
CA PHE A 129 -15.33 -9.34 -0.98
C PHE A 129 -15.53 -7.82 -0.93
N ASP A 130 -15.33 -7.15 -2.06
CA ASP A 130 -15.50 -5.70 -2.20
C ASP A 130 -16.94 -5.24 -1.91
N ARG A 131 -17.93 -6.01 -2.39
CA ARG A 131 -19.34 -5.74 -2.12
C ARG A 131 -19.66 -5.88 -0.64
N ARG A 132 -19.14 -6.91 0.04
CA ARG A 132 -19.33 -7.10 1.49
C ARG A 132 -18.73 -5.95 2.32
N LEU A 133 -17.67 -5.31 1.82
CA LEU A 133 -17.03 -4.15 2.45
C LEU A 133 -17.71 -2.81 2.14
N GLY A 134 -18.74 -2.77 1.28
CA GLY A 134 -19.35 -1.52 0.81
C GLY A 134 -18.41 -0.70 -0.07
N THR A 135 -17.42 -1.35 -0.69
CA THR A 135 -16.45 -0.71 -1.59
C THR A 135 -16.25 -1.50 -2.89
N PRO A 136 -17.29 -1.68 -3.72
CA PRO A 136 -17.17 -2.30 -5.04
C PRO A 136 -15.99 -1.73 -5.85
N GLY A 137 -15.13 -2.62 -6.33
CA GLY A 137 -13.97 -2.29 -7.17
C GLY A 137 -12.75 -1.79 -6.38
N LEU A 138 -12.69 -1.99 -5.07
CA LEU A 138 -11.52 -1.72 -4.23
C LEU A 138 -10.29 -2.51 -4.71
N HIS A 139 -10.48 -3.77 -5.06
CA HIS A 139 -9.38 -4.64 -5.51
C HIS A 139 -9.39 -4.88 -7.03
N LYS A 140 -10.12 -4.05 -7.79
CA LYS A 140 -10.09 -4.13 -9.25
C LYS A 140 -8.72 -3.68 -9.78
N VAL A 141 -8.02 -4.59 -10.44
CA VAL A 141 -6.74 -4.33 -11.11
C VAL A 141 -6.93 -4.16 -12.62
N GLY A 142 -5.99 -3.47 -13.26
CA GLY A 142 -5.92 -3.41 -14.71
C GLY A 142 -5.30 -4.67 -15.30
N ARG A 143 -5.49 -4.89 -16.60
CA ARG A 143 -4.92 -6.04 -17.30
C ARG A 143 -3.39 -6.00 -17.36
N ARG A 144 -2.79 -4.81 -17.31
CA ARG A 144 -1.34 -4.61 -17.39
C ARG A 144 -0.79 -4.09 -16.07
N ALA A 145 0.41 -4.50 -15.70
CA ALA A 145 1.15 -3.95 -14.56
C ALA A 145 1.72 -2.55 -14.91
N GLU A 146 0.84 -1.57 -15.04
CA GLU A 146 1.19 -0.20 -15.42
C GLU A 146 0.54 0.84 -14.52
N ALA A 147 1.18 2.00 -14.40
CA ALA A 147 0.64 3.11 -13.64
C ALA A 147 -0.44 3.82 -14.46
N ALA A 148 -1.62 4.00 -13.89
CA ALA A 148 -2.67 4.78 -14.54
C ALA A 148 -2.33 6.28 -14.50
N GLY A 149 -2.14 6.89 -15.68
CA GLY A 149 -2.00 8.34 -15.81
C GLY A 149 -3.28 9.05 -15.38
N ARG A 150 -3.25 9.79 -14.25
CA ARG A 150 -4.43 10.48 -13.70
C ARG A 150 -4.07 11.81 -13.04
N LYS A 151 -5.00 12.77 -13.09
CA LYS A 151 -4.93 14.02 -12.30
C LYS A 151 -5.56 13.78 -10.93
N THR A 152 -4.87 14.14 -9.85
CA THR A 152 -5.36 13.97 -8.46
C THR A 152 -6.74 14.61 -8.22
N VAL A 153 -7.56 13.99 -7.37
CA VAL A 153 -8.82 14.57 -6.86
C VAL A 153 -8.65 15.22 -5.49
N LEU A 154 -7.46 15.12 -4.91
CA LEU A 154 -7.12 15.77 -3.65
C LEU A 154 -6.86 17.27 -3.88
N PRO A 155 -7.39 18.14 -3.01
CA PRO A 155 -6.91 19.51 -2.85
C PRO A 155 -5.38 19.59 -2.72
N GLY A 156 -4.78 20.66 -3.28
CA GLY A 156 -3.32 20.79 -3.36
C GLY A 156 -2.63 20.96 -1.99
N ASP A 157 -3.33 21.52 -1.00
CA ASP A 157 -2.91 21.58 0.40
C ASP A 157 -2.86 20.18 1.04
N LEU A 158 -3.87 19.33 0.82
CA LEU A 158 -3.85 17.93 1.28
C LEU A 158 -2.73 17.13 0.59
N TRP A 159 -2.47 17.39 -0.69
CA TRP A 159 -1.34 16.76 -1.37
C TRP A 159 0.00 17.10 -0.70
N ARG A 160 0.28 18.40 -0.56
CA ARG A 160 1.55 18.89 0.03
C ARG A 160 1.77 18.41 1.45
N LYS A 161 0.69 18.22 2.22
CA LYS A 161 0.76 17.71 3.60
C LYS A 161 1.47 16.35 3.69
N TYR A 162 1.35 15.49 2.68
CA TYR A 162 1.87 14.11 2.71
C TYR A 162 2.93 13.81 1.63
N GLU A 163 3.32 14.78 0.80
CA GLU A 163 4.19 14.54 -0.37
C GLU A 163 5.62 14.09 0.00
N ASN A 164 6.04 14.33 1.24
CA ASN A 164 7.36 13.96 1.77
C ASN A 164 7.33 12.75 2.73
N ASP A 165 6.20 12.04 2.82
CA ASP A 165 6.02 10.93 3.78
C ASP A 165 6.50 9.57 3.26
N ALA A 166 7.02 9.51 2.04
CA ALA A 166 7.71 8.35 1.49
C ALA A 166 9.10 8.16 2.13
N PHE A 167 9.15 7.96 3.45
CA PHE A 167 10.36 7.97 4.25
C PHE A 167 11.40 6.92 3.80
N TRP A 168 10.95 5.81 3.18
CA TRP A 168 11.82 4.76 2.64
C TRP A 168 12.74 5.25 1.51
N ARG A 169 12.49 6.44 0.94
CA ARG A 169 13.38 7.09 -0.05
C ARG A 169 14.54 7.84 0.59
N ASP A 170 14.49 8.10 1.90
CA ASP A 170 15.53 8.81 2.64
C ASP A 170 16.44 7.79 3.36
N PRO A 171 17.70 7.63 2.94
CA PRO A 171 18.64 6.73 3.60
C PRO A 171 18.84 7.03 5.08
N ALA A 172 18.71 8.29 5.51
CA ALA A 172 18.83 8.66 6.92
C ALA A 172 17.67 8.11 7.77
N ARG A 173 16.53 7.75 7.14
CA ARG A 173 15.36 7.12 7.77
C ARG A 173 15.29 5.62 7.53
N ASN A 174 16.35 5.01 7.01
CA ASN A 174 16.49 3.57 6.81
C ASN A 174 17.80 3.06 7.45
N PRO A 175 17.93 3.13 8.80
CA PRO A 175 19.17 2.83 9.50
C PRO A 175 19.64 1.37 9.31
N ASN A 176 18.68 0.44 9.21
CA ASN A 176 18.95 -0.98 9.00
C ASN A 176 19.06 -1.38 7.52
N LYS A 177 19.09 -0.39 6.61
CA LYS A 177 19.31 -0.60 5.16
C LYS A 177 18.35 -1.63 4.55
N VAL A 178 17.08 -1.61 4.97
CA VAL A 178 16.00 -2.39 4.37
C VAL A 178 16.05 -2.22 2.86
N ARG A 179 15.99 -3.34 2.12
CA ARG A 179 15.98 -3.33 0.67
C ARG A 179 14.71 -2.67 0.17
N VAL A 180 14.86 -1.59 -0.61
CA VAL A 180 13.77 -0.90 -1.30
C VAL A 180 13.93 -1.15 -2.78
N ILE A 181 12.91 -1.70 -3.43
CA ILE A 181 12.91 -2.02 -4.86
C ILE A 181 11.86 -1.25 -5.62
#